data_AF-A0AB73A9I6-F1
#
_entry.id   AF-A0AB73A9I6-F1
#
_cell.length_a   1.000
_cell.length_b   1.000
_cell.length_c   1.000
_cell.angle_alpha   90.00
_cell.angle_beta   90.00
_cell.angle_gamma   90.00
#
_symmetry.space_group_name_H-M   'P 1'
#
loop_
_entity.id
_entity.type
_entity.pdbx_description
1 polymer ?
#
loop_
_entity_poly.entity_id
_entity_poly.type
_entity_poly.pdbx_seq_one_letter_code
_entity_poly.pdbx_strand_id
1 'polypeptide(L)'
;MIKAISQQLKDVTSIFKLPKAVGKLLGSIQTNLPESVLLDCGMDFLKDDNKKIDTLSVPVDGSWDFNDNTPSGSVLELDLTKNQEAIKKFLNN
;
A
#
# COMPACT_ATOMS: atom_id res chain seq x y z
N MET A 1 5.24 -7.30 -5.24
CA MET A 1 4.55 -8.20 -4.29
C MET A 1 3.07 -7.82 -4.11
N ILE A 2 2.75 -6.63 -3.54
CA ILE A 2 1.35 -6.23 -3.23
C ILE A 2 0.42 -6.35 -4.44
N LYS A 3 0.78 -5.79 -5.60
CA LYS A 3 -0.01 -5.91 -6.83
C LYS A 3 -0.34 -7.37 -7.21
N ALA A 4 0.61 -8.28 -7.04
CA ALA A 4 0.41 -9.70 -7.35
C ALA A 4 -0.53 -10.38 -6.34
N ILE A 5 -0.45 -10.03 -5.05
CA ILE A 5 -1.40 -10.48 -4.03
C ILE A 5 -2.81 -9.97 -4.37
N SER A 6 -2.93 -8.69 -4.71
CA SER A 6 -4.19 -8.07 -5.12
C SER A 6 -4.81 -8.76 -6.35
N GLN A 7 -4.00 -9.14 -7.34
CA GLN A 7 -4.46 -9.89 -8.51
C GLN A 7 -4.94 -11.30 -8.13
N GLN A 8 -4.19 -12.03 -7.30
CA GLN A 8 -4.56 -13.39 -6.86
C GLN A 8 -5.85 -13.44 -6.03
N LEU A 9 -6.16 -12.37 -5.29
CA LEU A 9 -7.40 -12.27 -4.53
C LEU A 9 -8.64 -12.15 -5.42
N LYS A 10 -8.49 -11.65 -6.66
CA LYS A 10 -9.57 -11.55 -7.65
C LYS A 10 -9.88 -12.88 -8.35
N ASP A 11 -9.02 -13.89 -8.22
CA ASP A 11 -9.29 -15.22 -8.80
C ASP A 11 -10.35 -16.00 -7.99
N VAL A 12 -11.34 -16.57 -8.69
CA VAL A 12 -12.54 -17.23 -8.13
C VAL A 12 -12.22 -18.39 -7.17
N THR A 13 -11.09 -19.07 -7.36
CA THR A 13 -10.64 -20.18 -6.50
C THR A 13 -10.09 -19.71 -5.14
N SER A 14 -9.71 -18.43 -5.02
CA SER A 14 -9.24 -17.83 -3.78
C SER A 14 -10.38 -17.57 -2.79
N ILE A 15 -11.60 -17.31 -3.28
CA ILE A 15 -12.75 -16.90 -2.45
C ILE A 15 -13.13 -17.96 -1.40
N PHE A 16 -13.10 -19.25 -1.76
CA PHE A 16 -13.42 -20.35 -0.83
C PHE A 16 -12.42 -20.50 0.32
N LYS A 17 -11.18 -20.02 0.15
CA LYS A 17 -10.12 -20.09 1.17
C LYS A 17 -10.06 -18.83 2.03
N LEU A 18 -10.80 -17.77 1.65
CA LEU A 18 -10.77 -16.47 2.32
C LEU A 18 -11.16 -16.54 3.81
N PRO A 19 -12.23 -17.24 4.25
CA PRO A 19 -12.62 -17.19 5.67
C PRO A 19 -11.49 -17.65 6.61
N LYS A 20 -10.80 -18.73 6.24
CA LYS A 20 -9.67 -19.26 7.01
C LYS A 20 -8.43 -18.34 6.93
N ALA A 21 -8.21 -17.72 5.78
CA ALA A 21 -7.09 -16.80 5.57
C ALA A 21 -7.25 -15.51 6.39
N VAL A 22 -8.46 -14.92 6.40
CA VAL A 22 -8.78 -13.71 7.17
C VAL A 22 -8.55 -13.92 8.66
N GLY A 23 -9.03 -15.03 9.24
CA GLY A 23 -8.82 -15.30 10.67
C GLY A 23 -7.34 -15.39 11.07
N LYS A 24 -6.49 -15.95 10.20
CA LYS A 24 -5.03 -15.98 10.43
C LYS A 24 -4.38 -14.60 10.27
N LEU A 25 -4.80 -13.82 9.26
CA LEU A 25 -4.25 -12.50 8.96
C LEU A 25 -4.58 -11.50 10.09
N LEU A 26 -5.85 -11.41 10.50
CA LEU A 26 -6.27 -10.48 11.55
C LEU A 26 -5.57 -10.78 12.89
N GLY A 27 -5.37 -12.05 13.23
CA GLY A 27 -4.61 -12.41 14.44
C GLY A 27 -3.09 -12.16 14.34
N SER A 28 -2.54 -11.93 13.15
CA SER A 28 -1.10 -11.75 12.93
C SER A 28 -0.69 -10.29 12.66
N ILE A 29 -1.65 -9.41 12.38
CA ILE A 29 -1.39 -8.00 12.05
C ILE A 29 -1.65 -7.15 13.29
N GLN A 30 -0.63 -6.43 13.75
CA GLN A 30 -0.81 -5.39 14.77
C GLN A 30 -1.21 -4.09 14.07
N THR A 31 -2.48 -3.68 14.24
CA THR A 31 -3.03 -2.45 13.65
C THR A 31 -4.03 -1.80 14.61
N ASN A 32 -4.20 -0.49 14.48
CA ASN A 32 -5.22 0.29 15.19
C ASN A 32 -6.54 0.39 14.40
N LEU A 33 -6.62 -0.22 13.22
CA LEU A 33 -7.85 -0.26 12.43
C LEU A 33 -8.85 -1.23 13.07
N PRO A 34 -10.13 -0.83 13.23
CA PRO A 34 -11.17 -1.76 13.64
C PRO A 34 -11.31 -2.92 12.65
N GLU A 35 -11.60 -4.12 13.14
CA GLU A 35 -11.81 -5.31 12.29
C GLU A 35 -12.91 -5.09 11.25
N SER A 36 -13.99 -4.39 11.61
CA SER A 36 -15.08 -4.04 10.69
C SER A 36 -14.57 -3.25 9.48
N VAL A 37 -13.72 -2.24 9.70
CA VAL A 37 -13.14 -1.43 8.62
C VAL A 37 -12.27 -2.28 7.70
N LEU A 38 -11.49 -3.22 8.26
CA LEU A 38 -10.67 -4.13 7.46
C LEU A 38 -11.52 -5.06 6.59
N LEU A 39 -12.62 -5.59 7.14
CA LEU A 39 -13.55 -6.45 6.42
C LEU A 39 -14.29 -5.69 5.32
N ASP A 40 -14.79 -4.49 5.63
CA ASP A 40 -15.51 -3.64 4.68
C ASP A 40 -14.61 -3.26 3.49
N CYS A 41 -13.41 -2.73 3.77
CA CYS A 41 -12.42 -2.43 2.73
C CYS A 41 -12.04 -3.65 1.89
N GLY A 42 -11.89 -4.82 2.53
CA GLY A 42 -11.57 -6.07 1.84
C GLY A 42 -12.69 -6.52 0.90
N MET A 43 -13.95 -6.47 1.36
CA MET A 43 -15.10 -6.82 0.55
C MET A 43 -15.32 -5.83 -0.60
N ASP A 44 -15.13 -4.54 -0.35
CA ASP A 44 -15.21 -3.51 -1.39
C ASP A 44 -14.11 -3.65 -2.44
N PHE A 45 -12.94 -4.19 -2.08
CA PHE A 45 -11.89 -4.50 -3.05
C PHE A 45 -12.27 -5.71 -3.93
N LEU A 46 -12.88 -6.75 -3.34
CA LEU A 46 -13.26 -7.98 -4.05
C LEU A 46 -14.48 -7.79 -4.98
N LYS A 47 -15.42 -6.91 -4.64
CA LYS A 47 -16.63 -6.68 -5.44
C LYS A 47 -16.38 -5.88 -6.72
N ASP A 48 -15.27 -5.16 -6.81
CA ASP A 48 -14.98 -4.28 -7.94
C ASP A 48 -13.84 -4.84 -8.79
N ASP A 49 -14.25 -5.58 -9.83
CA ASP A 49 -13.35 -6.23 -10.78
C ASP A 49 -12.45 -5.22 -11.52
N ASN A 50 -12.88 -3.96 -11.64
CA ASN A 50 -12.22 -2.93 -12.43
C ASN A 50 -11.33 -1.97 -11.64
N LYS A 51 -11.14 -2.16 -10.32
CA LYS A 51 -10.18 -1.34 -9.55
C LYS A 51 -8.77 -1.49 -10.11
N LYS A 52 -8.28 -0.41 -10.73
CA LYS A 52 -6.86 -0.20 -11.04
C LYS A 52 -6.15 0.19 -9.75
N ILE A 53 -5.00 -0.43 -9.51
CA ILE A 53 -4.11 -0.07 -8.41
C ILE A 53 -2.95 0.70 -9.03
N ASP A 54 -3.02 2.02 -8.92
CA ASP A 54 -1.92 2.91 -9.30
C ASP A 54 -0.89 2.96 -8.16
N THR A 55 0.35 3.31 -8.51
CA THR A 55 1.48 3.32 -7.56
C THR A 55 2.31 4.57 -7.73
N LEU A 56 2.68 5.18 -6.60
CA LEU A 56 3.68 6.24 -6.53
C LEU A 56 4.83 5.78 -5.62
N SER A 57 6.07 6.00 -6.06
CA SER A 57 7.26 5.86 -5.22
C SER A 57 7.67 7.23 -4.68
N VAL A 58 8.00 7.28 -3.39
CA VAL A 58 8.51 8.49 -2.71
C VAL A 58 9.83 8.13 -2.03
N PRO A 59 10.91 8.92 -2.20
CA PRO A 59 10.94 10.18 -2.96
C PRO A 59 10.83 10.00 -4.47
N VAL A 60 10.19 10.96 -5.15
CA VAL A 60 10.07 10.96 -6.63
C VAL A 60 11.40 11.28 -7.30
N ASP A 61 11.57 10.89 -8.55
CA ASP A 61 12.82 11.13 -9.29
C ASP A 61 13.22 12.62 -9.31
N GLY A 62 14.50 12.87 -9.03
CA GLY A 62 15.06 14.22 -8.93
C GLY A 62 14.48 15.06 -7.79
N SER A 63 13.91 14.44 -6.75
CA SER A 63 13.47 15.12 -5.52
C SER A 63 14.27 14.68 -4.29
N TRP A 64 15.43 14.09 -4.52
CA TRP A 64 16.32 13.64 -3.46
C TRP A 64 17.78 13.65 -3.91
N ASP A 65 18.68 13.78 -2.94
CA ASP A 65 20.12 13.63 -3.10
C ASP A 65 20.66 12.57 -2.12
N PHE A 66 21.75 11.90 -2.50
CA PHE A 66 22.41 10.94 -1.62
C PHE A 66 23.34 11.66 -0.63
N ASN A 67 23.25 11.30 0.66
CA ASN A 67 24.20 11.75 1.68
C ASN A 67 24.60 10.58 2.59
N ASP A 68 25.88 10.31 2.74
CA ASP A 68 26.45 9.30 3.65
C ASP A 68 27.24 9.89 4.83
N ASN A 69 27.38 11.20 4.87
CA ASN A 69 27.99 11.93 5.97
C ASN A 69 26.94 12.35 7.01
N THR A 70 26.20 11.37 7.54
CA THR A 70 25.21 11.60 8.61
C THR A 70 25.44 10.64 9.78
N PRO A 71 25.00 10.98 11.01
CA PRO A 71 25.04 10.06 12.15
C PRO A 71 24.25 8.76 11.91
N SER A 72 23.33 8.74 10.94
CA SER A 72 22.49 7.60 10.57
C SER A 72 23.07 6.76 9.42
N GLY A 73 24.26 7.13 8.92
CA GLY A 73 24.87 6.51 7.73
C GLY A 73 24.33 7.10 6.43
N SER A 74 24.14 6.25 5.42
CA SER A 74 23.62 6.63 4.11
C SER A 74 22.11 6.91 4.15
N VAL A 75 21.73 8.09 3.70
CA VAL A 75 20.36 8.58 3.64
C VAL A 75 20.03 9.18 2.28
N LEU A 76 18.73 9.39 2.05
CA LEU A 76 18.21 10.23 0.98
C LEU A 76 17.81 11.57 1.61
N GLU A 77 18.48 12.65 1.23
CA GLU A 77 18.06 14.01 1.58
C GLU A 77 16.94 14.44 0.65
N LEU A 78 15.81 14.88 1.20
CA LEU A 78 14.57 15.04 0.45
C LEU A 78 14.25 16.50 0.14
N ASP A 79 13.81 16.78 -1.07
CA ASP A 79 12.97 17.94 -1.36
C ASP A 79 11.54 17.63 -0.88
N LEU A 80 11.23 18.12 0.33
CA LEU A 80 9.94 17.89 0.96
C LEU A 80 8.77 18.48 0.15
N THR A 81 8.96 19.67 -0.43
CA THR A 81 7.89 20.36 -1.16
C THR A 81 7.53 19.59 -2.42
N LYS A 82 8.52 19.19 -3.22
CA LYS A 82 8.30 18.42 -4.45
C LYS A 82 7.62 17.08 -4.19
N ASN A 83 7.98 16.38 -3.11
CA ASN A 83 7.36 15.12 -2.73
C ASN A 83 5.93 15.30 -2.19
N GLN A 84 5.67 16.34 -1.39
CA GLN A 84 4.32 16.66 -0.92
C GLN A 84 3.37 16.97 -2.07
N GLU A 85 3.83 17.75 -3.06
CA GLU A 85 3.05 18.05 -4.27
C GLU A 85 2.78 16.79 -5.10
N ALA A 86 3.78 15.91 -5.26
CA ALA A 86 3.60 14.65 -5.97
C ALA A 86 2.58 13.73 -5.29
N ILE A 87 2.63 13.60 -3.95
CA ILE A 87 1.65 12.83 -3.17
C ILE A 87 0.25 13.44 -3.33
N LYS A 88 0.14 14.77 -3.19
CA LYS A 88 -1.15 15.47 -3.32
C LYS A 88 -1.74 15.28 -4.72
N LYS A 89 -0.91 15.36 -5.76
CA LYS A 89 -1.35 15.12 -7.14
C LYS A 89 -1.79 13.67 -7.34
N PHE A 90 -1.06 12.70 -6.78
CA PHE A 90 -1.41 11.29 -6.89
C PHE A 90 -2.74 10.94 -6.20
N LEU A 91 -3.02 11.52 -5.03
CA LEU A 91 -4.25 11.23 -4.27
C LEU A 91 -5.51 11.96 -4.75
N ASN A 92 -5.36 13.04 -5.53
CA ASN A 92 -6.49 13.84 -6.04
C ASN A 92 -6.84 13.58 -7.51
N ASN A 93 -6.08 12.72 -8.19
CA ASN A 93 -6.40 12.23 -9.53
C ASN A 93 -7.31 11.02 -9.43
#